data_AF-A0A846QP60-F1
#
_entry.id   AF-A0A846QP60-F1
#
_cell.length_a   1.000
_cell.length_b   1.000
_cell.length_c   1.000
_cell.angle_alpha   90.00
_cell.angle_beta   90.00
_cell.angle_gamma   90.00
#
_symmetry.space_group_name_H-M   'P 1'
#
loop_
_entity.id
_entity.type
_entity.pdbx_description
1 polymer ?
#
loop_
_entity_poly.entity_id
_entity_poly.type
_entity_poly.pdbx_seq_one_letter_code
_entity_poly.pdbx_strand_id
1 'polypeptide(L)'
;MRPLLLLTLVLLLVSACAPALPHADPQDMTGRSVSTERAYRIGLRCLESGRDDAAAAHFERVLADRPNHFMATVYLGLAQWFSGAPEATRSLWQTSATNFPPQLARELDSMGLALELLAHRLRARRAVADEALGTYPPIEPDRILVARFDCRASAEDHPNAPCGSIARALRERSIQILADAGFAVIPRDLARAYEMECGADLLIPQREHALRTARLLGARFLVYGNISPAPGNPDALRTVVSVMDLEPESTRRERLRSALDIARRELDSTRLSLHTVLSRLDTCDQALEHAAQQDVLDVLLTRRAAVADAISAANREGRLADAVTLVAHHEVLGNDIARQRARIRDFERTTIALELNLFLLREDQLRAQTKALRPEATRLRRAILALESQCAFLTRRLAEPTVPVRDAVFTVANAGMSAWPARLAGAVAPLLGANGSQLLALPADSTPISADLALLDQALAAWDDGEYTRACRLMTQADPAAPAPVHPGEGFDAMGLASLSREEVAHSLMHRVRQAAQVAGIRSTDL
;
A
#
# COMPACT_ATOMS: atom_id res chain seq x y z
N MET A 1 14.02 10.54 27.29
CA MET A 1 14.31 9.27 26.58
C MET A 1 13.71 8.00 27.22
N ARG A 2 12.98 8.06 28.35
CA ARG A 2 12.32 6.89 28.97
C ARG A 2 10.86 6.53 28.52
N PRO A 3 10.07 7.35 27.79
CA PRO A 3 8.68 6.99 27.49
C PRO A 3 8.51 6.04 26.28
N LEU A 4 9.52 5.91 25.40
CA LEU A 4 9.43 5.11 24.17
C LEU A 4 9.54 3.60 24.41
N LEU A 5 10.22 3.19 25.48
CA LEU A 5 10.41 1.77 25.86
C LEU A 5 9.17 1.17 26.53
N LEU A 6 8.35 2.01 27.18
CA LEU A 6 7.09 1.59 27.81
C LEU A 6 5.99 1.35 26.75
N LEU A 7 5.99 2.12 25.66
CA LEU A 7 5.03 1.98 24.57
C LEU A 7 5.23 0.69 23.76
N THR A 8 6.48 0.28 23.53
CA THR A 8 6.81 -0.96 22.80
C THR A 8 6.50 -2.21 23.62
N LEU A 9 6.65 -2.16 24.95
CA LEU A 9 6.29 -3.28 25.83
C LEU A 9 4.77 -3.49 25.93
N VAL A 10 3.99 -2.39 25.92
CA VAL A 10 2.52 -2.44 25.92
C VAL A 10 1.97 -2.98 24.60
N LEU A 11 2.58 -2.62 23.46
CA LEU A 11 2.19 -3.14 22.14
C LEU A 11 2.46 -4.65 21.96
N LEU A 12 3.51 -5.19 22.60
CA LEU A 12 3.80 -6.64 22.58
C LEU A 12 2.86 -7.46 23.48
N LEU A 13 2.34 -6.88 24.56
CA LEU A 13 1.39 -7.56 25.46
C LEU A 13 -0.04 -7.63 24.89
N VAL A 14 -0.44 -6.69 24.03
CA VAL A 14 -1.78 -6.70 23.41
C VAL A 14 -1.89 -7.75 22.29
N SER A 15 -0.77 -8.17 21.68
CA SER A 15 -0.79 -9.16 20.58
C SER A 15 -0.90 -10.63 21.05
N ALA A 16 -0.84 -10.91 22.36
CA ALA A 16 -0.87 -12.27 22.91
C ALA A 16 -2.25 -12.69 23.46
N CYS A 17 -3.28 -11.85 23.33
CA CYS A 17 -4.65 -12.15 23.76
C CYS A 17 -5.61 -12.21 22.57
N ALA A 18 -5.38 -13.13 21.62
CA ALA A 18 -6.44 -13.60 20.74
C ALA A 18 -7.15 -14.76 21.45
N PRO A 19 -8.39 -14.58 21.98
CA PRO A 19 -9.14 -15.71 22.51
C PRO A 19 -9.43 -16.69 21.37
N ALA A 20 -9.10 -17.97 21.58
CA ALA A 20 -9.54 -19.05 20.72
C ALA A 20 -11.08 -18.99 20.60
N LEU A 21 -11.59 -18.91 19.37
CA LEU A 21 -13.01 -18.92 19.10
C LEU A 21 -13.63 -20.22 19.66
N PRO A 22 -14.61 -20.14 20.58
CA PRO A 22 -15.27 -21.33 21.08
C PRO A 22 -16.00 -22.03 19.93
N HIS A 23 -15.84 -23.36 19.84
CA HIS A 23 -16.64 -24.19 18.95
C HIS A 23 -18.13 -23.98 19.28
N ALA A 24 -18.91 -23.63 18.25
CA ALA A 24 -20.31 -23.27 18.39
C ALA A 24 -21.17 -24.51 18.65
N ASP A 25 -21.83 -24.52 19.80
CA ASP A 25 -22.89 -25.46 20.17
C ASP A 25 -24.19 -25.08 19.38
N PRO A 26 -24.85 -26.00 18.65
CA PRO A 26 -25.94 -25.65 17.73
C PRO A 26 -27.26 -25.16 18.36
N GLN A 27 -27.37 -25.05 19.69
CA GLN A 27 -28.65 -24.80 20.37
C GLN A 27 -28.85 -23.37 20.91
N ASP A 28 -27.92 -22.43 20.73
CA ASP A 28 -28.05 -21.04 21.21
C ASP A 28 -28.32 -20.01 20.07
N MET A 29 -29.31 -20.31 19.22
CA MET A 29 -29.65 -19.49 18.04
C MET A 29 -30.58 -18.30 18.36
N THR A 30 -31.30 -18.32 19.48
CA THR A 30 -32.25 -17.25 19.83
C THR A 30 -31.55 -16.02 20.41
N GLY A 31 -30.49 -16.21 21.21
CA GLY A 31 -29.70 -15.12 21.80
C GLY A 31 -28.88 -14.32 20.78
N ARG A 32 -28.35 -14.98 19.73
CA ARG A 32 -27.57 -14.31 18.68
C ARG A 32 -28.40 -13.30 17.87
N SER A 33 -29.67 -13.62 17.59
CA SER A 33 -30.54 -12.74 16.80
C SER A 33 -30.80 -11.37 17.45
N VAL A 34 -30.93 -11.33 18.77
CA VAL A 34 -31.16 -10.10 19.55
C VAL A 34 -29.90 -9.24 19.59
N SER A 35 -28.72 -9.87 19.65
CA SER A 35 -27.43 -9.19 19.61
C SER A 35 -27.19 -8.51 18.26
N THR A 36 -27.46 -9.20 17.15
CA THR A 36 -27.31 -8.67 15.79
C THR A 36 -28.25 -7.49 15.52
N GLU A 37 -29.53 -7.61 15.89
CA GLU A 37 -30.52 -6.53 15.71
C GLU A 37 -30.17 -5.29 16.56
N ARG A 38 -29.66 -5.51 17.78
CA ARG A 38 -29.18 -4.42 18.63
C ARG A 38 -27.98 -3.71 18.01
N ALA A 39 -27.02 -4.46 17.47
CA ALA A 39 -25.85 -3.90 16.79
C ALA A 39 -26.28 -3.04 15.58
N TYR A 40 -27.20 -3.55 14.76
CA TYR A 40 -27.77 -2.84 13.62
C TYR A 40 -28.41 -1.49 14.03
N ARG A 41 -29.29 -1.49 15.03
CA ARG A 41 -29.92 -0.25 15.54
C ARG A 41 -28.93 0.74 16.13
N ILE A 42 -27.87 0.26 16.80
CA ILE A 42 -26.80 1.16 17.28
C ILE A 42 -26.04 1.74 16.10
N GLY A 43 -25.72 0.95 15.08
CA GLY A 43 -25.10 1.41 13.84
C GLY A 43 -25.88 2.55 13.18
N LEU A 44 -27.20 2.40 13.04
CA LEU A 44 -28.08 3.45 12.51
C LEU A 44 -28.01 4.75 13.33
N ARG A 45 -28.12 4.66 14.66
CA ARG A 45 -28.00 5.85 15.54
C ARG A 45 -26.62 6.50 15.46
N CYS A 46 -25.56 5.71 15.30
CA CYS A 46 -24.21 6.24 15.09
C CYS A 46 -24.14 7.01 13.77
N LEU A 47 -24.72 6.47 12.69
CA LEU A 47 -24.76 7.11 11.37
C LEU A 47 -25.54 8.44 11.41
N GLU A 48 -26.70 8.46 12.07
CA GLU A 48 -27.52 9.67 12.28
C GLU A 48 -26.79 10.73 13.11
N SER A 49 -25.91 10.30 14.03
CA SER A 49 -25.11 11.20 14.87
C SER A 49 -23.77 11.61 14.22
N GLY A 50 -23.53 11.23 12.96
CA GLY A 50 -22.27 11.49 12.25
C GLY A 50 -21.04 10.74 12.80
N ARG A 51 -21.24 9.66 13.57
CA ARG A 51 -20.16 8.82 14.13
C ARG A 51 -19.86 7.64 13.21
N ASP A 52 -19.20 7.92 12.10
CA ASP A 52 -19.10 7.02 10.95
C ASP A 52 -18.29 5.76 11.22
N ASP A 53 -17.12 5.90 11.83
CA ASP A 53 -16.27 4.76 12.19
C ASP A 53 -16.98 3.83 13.18
N ALA A 54 -17.72 4.41 14.13
CA ALA A 54 -18.52 3.64 15.08
C ALA A 54 -19.70 2.93 14.40
N ALA A 55 -20.36 3.60 13.43
CA ALA A 55 -21.42 3.00 12.65
C ALA A 55 -20.88 1.81 11.83
N ALA A 56 -19.75 1.99 11.14
CA ALA A 56 -19.08 0.96 10.35
C ALA A 56 -18.76 -0.27 11.21
N ALA A 57 -18.12 -0.11 12.36
CA ALA A 57 -17.80 -1.22 13.27
C ALA A 57 -19.05 -1.99 13.73
N HIS A 58 -20.18 -1.31 13.93
CA HIS A 58 -21.44 -1.97 14.28
C HIS A 58 -22.03 -2.76 13.11
N PHE A 59 -21.99 -2.24 11.88
CA PHE A 59 -22.47 -2.96 10.71
C PHE A 59 -21.55 -4.13 10.33
N GLU A 60 -20.24 -4.02 10.49
CA GLU A 60 -19.30 -5.14 10.34
C GLU A 60 -19.64 -6.30 11.28
N ARG A 61 -19.99 -5.99 12.54
CA ARG A 61 -20.47 -7.01 13.48
C ARG A 61 -21.76 -7.68 13.02
N VAL A 62 -22.68 -6.92 12.41
CA VAL A 62 -23.90 -7.49 11.83
C VAL A 62 -23.57 -8.43 10.68
N LEU A 63 -22.61 -8.06 9.82
CA LEU A 63 -22.18 -8.88 8.68
C LEU A 63 -21.35 -10.09 9.11
N ALA A 64 -20.63 -10.03 10.23
CA ALA A 64 -19.95 -11.20 10.79
C ALA A 64 -20.94 -12.30 11.22
N ASP A 65 -22.08 -11.90 11.79
CA ASP A 65 -23.16 -12.84 12.16
C ASP A 65 -24.04 -13.23 10.95
N ARG A 66 -24.27 -12.29 10.03
CA ARG A 66 -25.14 -12.44 8.85
C ARG A 66 -24.46 -11.86 7.60
N PRO A 67 -23.58 -12.62 6.92
CA PRO A 67 -22.81 -12.12 5.78
C PRO A 67 -23.64 -11.59 4.60
N ASN A 68 -24.89 -12.07 4.47
CA ASN A 68 -25.81 -11.67 3.40
C ASN A 68 -26.84 -10.61 3.86
N HIS A 69 -26.60 -9.93 4.98
CA HIS A 69 -27.50 -8.88 5.44
C HIS A 69 -27.39 -7.64 4.55
N PHE A 70 -28.35 -7.51 3.63
CA PHE A 70 -28.36 -6.48 2.59
C PHE A 70 -28.26 -5.06 3.16
N MET A 71 -29.16 -4.67 4.07
CA MET A 71 -29.17 -3.31 4.59
C MET A 71 -27.93 -2.97 5.41
N ALA A 72 -27.38 -3.92 6.17
CA ALA A 72 -26.12 -3.70 6.88
C ALA A 72 -24.95 -3.46 5.91
N THR A 73 -24.94 -4.13 4.74
CA THR A 73 -23.96 -3.89 3.67
C THR A 73 -24.10 -2.49 3.08
N VAL A 74 -25.34 -2.05 2.80
CA VAL A 74 -25.63 -0.71 2.29
C VAL A 74 -25.19 0.35 3.30
N TYR A 75 -25.60 0.22 4.57
CA TYR A 75 -25.25 1.21 5.59
C TYR A 75 -23.77 1.20 5.97
N LEU A 76 -23.08 0.06 5.90
CA LEU A 76 -21.62 0.01 6.03
C LEU A 76 -20.95 0.81 4.92
N GLY A 77 -21.38 0.62 3.67
CA GLY A 77 -20.86 1.39 2.54
C GLY A 77 -21.10 2.89 2.69
N LEU A 78 -22.29 3.31 3.14
CA LEU A 78 -22.57 4.71 3.44
C LEU A 78 -21.70 5.25 4.59
N ALA A 79 -21.51 4.48 5.66
CA ALA A 79 -20.63 4.86 6.77
C ALA A 79 -19.18 5.08 6.28
N GLN A 80 -18.66 4.16 5.46
CA GLN A 80 -17.33 4.28 4.83
C GLN A 80 -17.23 5.50 3.90
N TRP A 81 -18.31 5.81 3.18
CA TRP A 81 -18.32 6.98 2.31
C TRP A 81 -18.28 8.28 3.12
N PHE A 82 -19.08 8.37 4.19
CA PHE A 82 -19.10 9.54 5.06
C PHE A 82 -17.79 9.73 5.84
N SER A 83 -17.07 8.65 6.17
CA SER A 83 -15.72 8.74 6.73
C SER A 83 -14.64 9.12 5.71
N GLY A 84 -15.01 9.36 4.44
CA GLY A 84 -14.13 9.86 3.39
C GLY A 84 -13.46 8.77 2.55
N ALA A 85 -13.95 7.53 2.60
CA ALA A 85 -13.43 6.37 1.88
C ALA A 85 -14.38 5.86 0.77
N PRO A 86 -14.71 6.66 -0.27
CA PRO A 86 -15.64 6.26 -1.33
C PRO A 86 -15.15 5.07 -2.15
N GLU A 87 -13.83 4.91 -2.32
CA GLU A 87 -13.25 3.79 -3.05
C GLU A 87 -13.48 2.46 -2.29
N ALA A 88 -13.41 2.50 -0.95
CA ALA A 88 -13.72 1.36 -0.09
C ALA A 88 -15.20 0.99 -0.16
N THR A 89 -16.10 1.99 -0.15
CA THR A 89 -17.54 1.79 -0.34
C THR A 89 -17.84 1.06 -1.64
N ARG A 90 -17.26 1.50 -2.76
CA ARG A 90 -17.47 0.88 -4.07
C ARG A 90 -16.96 -0.56 -4.09
N SER A 91 -15.75 -0.80 -3.58
CA SER A 91 -15.18 -2.15 -3.48
C SER A 91 -16.03 -3.08 -2.62
N LEU A 92 -16.54 -2.59 -1.48
CA LEU A 92 -17.44 -3.35 -0.60
C LEU A 92 -18.70 -3.77 -1.36
N TRP A 93 -19.39 -2.81 -1.99
CA TRP A 93 -20.63 -3.10 -2.69
C TRP A 93 -20.45 -3.99 -3.92
N GLN A 94 -19.38 -3.82 -4.69
CA GLN A 94 -19.06 -4.72 -5.80
C GLN A 94 -18.78 -6.15 -5.34
N THR A 95 -18.07 -6.32 -4.22
CA THR A 95 -17.77 -7.65 -3.67
C THR A 95 -19.03 -8.30 -3.10
N SER A 96 -19.87 -7.54 -2.39
CA SER A 96 -21.12 -8.04 -1.82
C SER A 96 -22.22 -8.24 -2.86
N ALA A 97 -22.16 -7.57 -4.02
CA ALA A 97 -23.14 -7.65 -5.09
C ALA A 97 -23.37 -9.08 -5.59
N THR A 98 -22.37 -9.96 -5.50
CA THR A 98 -22.49 -11.38 -5.89
C THR A 98 -23.48 -12.16 -5.03
N ASN A 99 -23.83 -11.66 -3.84
CA ASN A 99 -24.76 -12.30 -2.91
C ASN A 99 -26.21 -11.85 -3.10
N PHE A 100 -26.47 -10.93 -4.04
CA PHE A 100 -27.79 -10.33 -4.27
C PHE A 100 -28.33 -10.63 -5.67
N PRO A 101 -29.64 -10.49 -5.91
CA PRO A 101 -30.21 -10.61 -7.25
C PRO A 101 -29.51 -9.68 -8.25
N PRO A 102 -29.31 -10.11 -9.52
CA PRO A 102 -28.53 -9.34 -10.51
C PRO A 102 -29.04 -7.91 -10.77
N GLN A 103 -30.33 -7.66 -10.62
CA GLN A 103 -30.89 -6.30 -10.71
C GLN A 103 -30.36 -5.41 -9.57
N LEU A 104 -30.36 -5.93 -8.35
CA LEU A 104 -29.92 -5.20 -7.17
C LEU A 104 -28.40 -5.04 -7.12
N ALA A 105 -27.67 -6.08 -7.54
CA ALA A 105 -26.22 -6.05 -7.74
C ALA A 105 -25.80 -4.88 -8.65
N ARG A 106 -26.46 -4.73 -9.81
CA ARG A 106 -26.23 -3.62 -10.75
C ARG A 106 -26.57 -2.27 -10.13
N GLU A 107 -27.63 -2.19 -9.33
CA GLU A 107 -28.01 -0.95 -8.66
C GLU A 107 -26.96 -0.53 -7.62
N LEU A 108 -26.47 -1.48 -6.80
CA LEU A 108 -25.41 -1.20 -5.83
C LEU A 108 -24.12 -0.71 -6.50
N ASP A 109 -23.73 -1.31 -7.62
CA ASP A 109 -22.55 -0.87 -8.39
C ASP A 109 -22.76 0.54 -8.97
N SER A 110 -23.95 0.80 -9.53
CA SER A 110 -24.36 2.11 -10.03
C SER A 110 -24.32 3.18 -8.92
N MET A 111 -24.79 2.83 -7.72
CA MET A 111 -24.73 3.71 -6.56
C MET A 111 -23.32 3.91 -6.03
N GLY A 112 -22.48 2.87 -6.05
CA GLY A 112 -21.07 2.98 -5.66
C GLY A 112 -20.33 3.99 -6.55
N LEU A 113 -20.56 3.91 -7.85
CA LEU A 113 -20.05 4.90 -8.81
C LEU A 113 -20.63 6.30 -8.58
N ALA A 114 -21.94 6.42 -8.37
CA ALA A 114 -22.60 7.70 -8.06
C ALA A 114 -21.96 8.40 -6.84
N LEU A 115 -21.71 7.63 -5.77
CA LEU A 115 -21.05 8.10 -4.56
C LEU A 115 -19.59 8.50 -4.80
N GLU A 116 -18.86 7.75 -5.63
CA GLU A 116 -17.49 8.10 -6.01
C GLU A 116 -17.44 9.43 -6.78
N LEU A 117 -18.31 9.61 -7.77
CA LEU A 117 -18.44 10.87 -8.52
C LEU A 117 -18.83 12.04 -7.61
N LEU A 118 -19.75 11.81 -6.67
CA LEU A 118 -20.13 12.83 -5.68
C LEU A 118 -18.94 13.19 -4.77
N ALA A 119 -18.19 12.19 -4.30
CA ALA A 119 -16.99 12.43 -3.49
C ALA A 119 -15.92 13.20 -4.26
N HIS A 120 -15.73 12.88 -5.55
CA HIS A 120 -14.84 13.64 -6.43
C HIS A 120 -15.26 15.11 -6.53
N ARG A 121 -16.56 15.38 -6.66
CA ARG A 121 -17.09 16.75 -6.68
C ARG A 121 -16.91 17.47 -5.35
N LEU A 122 -17.19 16.84 -4.23
CA LEU A 122 -16.99 17.43 -2.90
C LEU A 122 -15.49 17.71 -2.63
N ARG A 123 -14.60 16.80 -3.02
CA ARG A 123 -13.14 16.99 -2.98
C ARG A 123 -12.74 18.20 -3.84
N ALA A 124 -13.26 18.30 -5.07
CA ALA A 124 -13.04 19.44 -5.96
C ALA A 124 -13.47 20.77 -5.34
N ARG A 125 -14.68 20.83 -4.80
CA ARG A 125 -15.22 22.06 -4.20
C ARG A 125 -14.39 22.52 -3.02
N ARG A 126 -14.02 21.58 -2.15
CA ARG A 126 -13.18 21.87 -0.99
C ARG A 126 -11.85 22.46 -1.40
N ALA A 127 -11.18 21.86 -2.39
CA ALA A 127 -9.88 22.36 -2.80
C ALA A 127 -9.94 23.70 -3.54
N VAL A 128 -11.02 24.00 -4.28
CA VAL A 128 -11.25 25.35 -4.83
C VAL A 128 -11.48 26.37 -3.69
N ALA A 129 -12.19 25.98 -2.63
CA ALA A 129 -12.35 26.82 -1.45
C ALA A 129 -11.02 27.02 -0.70
N ASP A 130 -10.22 25.97 -0.54
CA ASP A 130 -8.90 26.02 0.07
C ASP A 130 -7.95 26.92 -0.75
N GLU A 131 -8.02 26.86 -2.09
CA GLU A 131 -7.27 27.74 -2.99
C GLU A 131 -7.61 29.22 -2.78
N ALA A 132 -8.89 29.54 -2.63
CA ALA A 132 -9.33 30.91 -2.34
C ALA A 132 -8.75 31.43 -1.01
N LEU A 133 -8.39 30.51 -0.09
CA LEU A 133 -7.69 30.80 1.16
C LEU A 133 -6.15 30.73 1.02
N GLY A 134 -5.62 30.51 -0.19
CA GLY A 134 -4.19 30.33 -0.44
C GLY A 134 -3.61 29.01 0.08
N THR A 135 -4.48 28.05 0.42
CA THR A 135 -4.10 26.72 0.92
C THR A 135 -4.12 25.72 -0.22
N TYR A 136 -3.02 25.01 -0.41
CA TYR A 136 -2.92 23.93 -1.39
C TYR A 136 -2.72 22.60 -0.66
N PRO A 137 -3.28 21.49 -1.16
CA PRO A 137 -2.97 20.19 -0.62
C PRO A 137 -1.46 19.90 -0.79
N PRO A 138 -0.88 19.09 0.10
CA PRO A 138 0.51 18.66 -0.06
C PRO A 138 0.66 17.91 -1.39
N ILE A 139 1.75 18.18 -2.11
CA ILE A 139 2.09 17.46 -3.33
C ILE A 139 2.42 16.01 -2.99
N GLU A 140 1.70 15.07 -3.59
CA GLU A 140 1.95 13.65 -3.44
C GLU A 140 3.05 13.20 -4.40
N PRO A 141 4.09 12.49 -3.91
CA PRO A 141 5.35 12.32 -4.63
C PRO A 141 5.28 11.52 -5.92
N ASP A 142 4.21 10.76 -6.15
CA ASP A 142 4.05 9.90 -7.32
C ASP A 142 2.74 10.18 -8.09
N ARG A 143 2.03 11.25 -7.71
CA ARG A 143 0.71 11.56 -8.25
C ARG A 143 0.81 12.32 -9.57
N ILE A 144 0.07 11.86 -10.58
CA ILE A 144 0.16 12.36 -11.96
C ILE A 144 -1.19 12.89 -12.42
N LEU A 145 -1.21 14.10 -12.96
CA LEU A 145 -2.33 14.58 -13.77
C LEU A 145 -1.99 14.41 -15.26
N VAL A 146 -2.80 13.64 -15.98
CA VAL A 146 -2.79 13.67 -17.45
C VAL A 146 -3.83 14.69 -17.91
N ALA A 147 -3.35 15.82 -18.41
CA ALA A 147 -4.19 16.89 -18.93
C ALA A 147 -4.74 16.56 -20.32
N ARG A 148 -5.65 17.41 -20.79
CA ARG A 148 -6.12 17.37 -22.17
C ARG A 148 -4.95 17.69 -23.12
N PHE A 149 -4.85 16.92 -24.20
CA PHE A 149 -3.89 17.20 -25.26
C PHE A 149 -4.45 18.26 -26.20
N ASP A 150 -3.63 19.27 -26.49
CA ASP A 150 -3.94 20.33 -27.44
C ASP A 150 -3.85 19.77 -28.87
N CYS A 151 -4.96 19.76 -29.59
CA CYS A 151 -5.00 19.38 -31.00
C CYS A 151 -4.94 20.64 -31.85
N ARG A 152 -3.76 20.99 -32.35
CA ARG A 152 -3.51 22.23 -33.11
C ARG A 152 -3.80 22.13 -34.61
N ALA A 153 -4.51 21.10 -35.07
CA ALA A 153 -5.01 21.10 -36.42
C ALA A 153 -6.09 22.19 -36.50
N SER A 154 -5.77 23.35 -37.05
CA SER A 154 -6.80 24.33 -37.43
C SER A 154 -7.81 23.58 -38.29
N ALA A 155 -9.10 23.69 -37.97
CA ALA A 155 -10.16 23.10 -38.77
C ALA A 155 -10.09 23.57 -40.24
N GLU A 156 -9.45 24.73 -40.49
CA GLU A 156 -9.22 25.29 -41.81
C GLU A 156 -8.12 24.54 -42.59
N ASP A 157 -7.05 24.10 -41.94
CA ASP A 157 -5.92 23.45 -42.62
C ASP A 157 -6.19 21.97 -42.91
N HIS A 158 -6.94 21.30 -42.03
CA HIS A 158 -7.25 19.89 -42.14
C HIS A 158 -8.65 19.56 -41.61
N PRO A 159 -9.73 19.86 -42.36
CA PRO A 159 -11.11 19.61 -41.94
C PRO A 159 -11.43 18.13 -41.67
N ASN A 160 -10.61 17.22 -42.21
CA ASN A 160 -10.73 15.78 -41.99
C ASN A 160 -9.79 15.23 -40.92
N ALA A 161 -9.00 16.06 -40.23
CA ALA A 161 -8.11 15.58 -39.18
C ALA A 161 -8.94 15.17 -37.95
N PRO A 162 -8.97 13.88 -37.57
CA PRO A 162 -9.76 13.40 -36.43
C PRO A 162 -9.25 13.91 -35.07
N CYS A 163 -8.21 14.74 -35.06
CA CYS A 163 -7.43 15.11 -33.88
C CYS A 163 -8.29 15.67 -32.75
N GLY A 164 -9.24 16.56 -33.04
CA GLY A 164 -10.10 17.17 -32.02
C GLY A 164 -11.06 16.17 -31.37
N SER A 165 -11.60 15.24 -32.17
CA SER A 165 -12.65 14.29 -31.78
C SER A 165 -12.12 12.95 -31.26
N ILE A 166 -10.81 12.81 -31.03
CA ILE A 166 -10.25 11.58 -30.43
C ILE A 166 -9.38 11.89 -29.21
N ALA A 167 -9.10 13.16 -28.94
CA ALA A 167 -8.19 13.55 -27.87
C ALA A 167 -8.66 13.09 -26.47
N ARG A 168 -9.98 13.07 -26.20
CA ARG A 168 -10.50 12.58 -24.90
C ARG A 168 -10.32 11.07 -24.80
N ALA A 169 -10.65 10.33 -25.86
CA ALA A 169 -10.47 8.88 -25.92
C ALA A 169 -9.00 8.48 -25.72
N LEU A 170 -8.08 9.18 -26.38
CA LEU A 170 -6.64 8.97 -26.23
C LEU A 170 -6.14 9.29 -24.81
N ARG A 171 -6.62 10.39 -24.21
CA ARG A 171 -6.33 10.75 -22.81
C ARG A 171 -6.81 9.66 -21.86
N GLU A 172 -8.05 9.21 -22.00
CA GLU A 172 -8.66 8.21 -21.11
C GLU A 172 -7.89 6.89 -21.14
N ARG A 173 -7.62 6.37 -22.34
CA ARG A 173 -6.82 5.14 -22.48
C ARG A 173 -5.41 5.29 -21.95
N SER A 174 -4.84 6.50 -22.02
CA SER A 174 -3.53 6.79 -21.45
C SER A 174 -3.53 6.81 -19.93
N ILE A 175 -4.59 7.36 -19.31
CA ILE A 175 -4.78 7.32 -17.85
C ILE A 175 -4.81 5.87 -17.39
N GLN A 176 -5.60 5.02 -18.07
CA GLN A 176 -5.70 3.59 -17.75
C GLN A 176 -4.34 2.88 -17.86
N ILE A 177 -3.63 3.03 -18.98
CA ILE A 177 -2.34 2.36 -19.18
C ILE A 177 -1.29 2.81 -18.15
N LEU A 178 -1.26 4.10 -17.82
CA LEU A 178 -0.36 4.60 -16.79
C LEU A 178 -0.76 4.07 -15.40
N ALA A 179 -2.05 3.96 -15.10
CA ALA A 179 -2.52 3.35 -13.85
C ALA A 179 -2.15 1.86 -13.77
N ASP A 180 -2.36 1.10 -14.85
CA ASP A 180 -1.99 -0.33 -14.96
C ASP A 180 -0.47 -0.54 -14.82
N ALA A 181 0.32 0.45 -15.23
CA ALA A 181 1.76 0.50 -15.03
C ALA A 181 2.18 0.81 -13.58
N GLY A 182 1.24 1.00 -12.65
CA GLY A 182 1.48 1.26 -11.24
C GLY A 182 1.71 2.75 -10.90
N PHE A 183 1.45 3.67 -11.83
CA PHE A 183 1.50 5.09 -11.52
C PHE A 183 0.23 5.54 -10.78
N ALA A 184 0.36 6.45 -9.81
CA ALA A 184 -0.76 7.06 -9.11
C ALA A 184 -1.41 8.16 -9.98
N VAL A 185 -2.11 7.76 -11.03
CA VAL A 185 -2.76 8.69 -11.95
C VAL A 185 -4.07 9.22 -11.33
N ILE A 186 -4.28 10.52 -11.40
CA ILE A 186 -5.53 11.15 -11.00
C ILE A 186 -6.65 10.69 -11.94
N PRO A 187 -7.77 10.15 -11.41
CA PRO A 187 -8.92 9.75 -12.21
C PRO A 187 -9.46 10.91 -13.06
N ARG A 188 -9.91 10.61 -14.28
CA ARG A 188 -10.51 11.60 -15.18
C ARG A 188 -11.67 12.33 -14.51
N ASP A 189 -12.57 11.59 -13.88
CA ASP A 189 -13.78 12.17 -13.27
C ASP A 189 -13.43 13.13 -12.13
N LEU A 190 -12.37 12.85 -11.36
CA LEU A 190 -11.86 13.77 -10.36
C LEU A 190 -11.31 15.04 -10.99
N ALA A 191 -10.44 14.93 -12.00
CA ALA A 191 -9.92 16.10 -12.71
C ALA A 191 -11.06 16.95 -13.32
N ARG A 192 -12.06 16.29 -13.92
CA ARG A 192 -13.23 16.94 -14.51
C ARG A 192 -14.08 17.66 -13.46
N ALA A 193 -14.29 17.03 -12.31
CA ALA A 193 -14.99 17.64 -11.19
C ALA A 193 -14.33 18.95 -10.74
N TYR A 194 -13.00 19.03 -10.77
CA TYR A 194 -12.25 20.27 -10.53
C TYR A 194 -12.46 21.30 -11.63
N GLU A 195 -12.27 20.92 -12.90
CA GLU A 195 -12.49 21.82 -14.05
C GLU A 195 -13.86 22.50 -13.99
N MET A 196 -14.90 21.73 -13.60
CA MET A 196 -16.26 22.23 -13.44
C MET A 196 -16.47 23.10 -12.18
N GLU A 197 -15.77 22.88 -11.06
CA GLU A 197 -15.88 23.73 -9.86
C GLU A 197 -15.09 25.05 -10.02
N CYS A 198 -13.98 25.04 -10.75
CA CYS A 198 -13.19 26.25 -11.01
C CYS A 198 -13.92 27.26 -11.92
N GLY A 199 -15.01 26.84 -12.57
CA GLY A 199 -15.57 27.52 -13.73
C GLY A 199 -14.58 27.42 -14.88
N ALA A 200 -14.92 26.65 -15.93
CA ALA A 200 -14.09 26.60 -17.13
C ALA A 200 -14.18 27.96 -17.83
N ASP A 201 -13.37 28.92 -17.39
CA ASP A 201 -13.22 30.19 -18.08
C ASP A 201 -12.53 29.86 -19.41
N LEU A 202 -13.32 29.85 -20.49
CA LEU A 202 -12.92 29.44 -21.84
C LEU A 202 -11.75 30.27 -22.40
N LEU A 203 -11.37 31.33 -21.69
CA LEU A 203 -10.31 32.28 -22.04
C LEU A 203 -8.93 31.91 -21.48
N ILE A 204 -8.83 31.04 -20.47
CA ILE A 204 -7.52 30.69 -19.88
C ILE A 204 -6.80 29.68 -20.80
N PRO A 205 -5.51 29.90 -21.13
CA PRO A 205 -4.72 28.91 -21.86
C PRO A 205 -4.80 27.54 -21.20
N GLN A 206 -5.09 26.48 -21.97
CA GLN A 206 -5.29 25.11 -21.44
C GLN A 206 -4.18 24.66 -20.49
N ARG A 207 -2.94 25.07 -20.77
CA ARG A 207 -1.77 24.80 -19.92
C ARG A 207 -1.88 25.41 -18.54
N GLU A 208 -2.28 26.68 -18.41
CA GLU A 208 -2.39 27.35 -17.10
C GLU A 208 -3.51 26.74 -16.27
N HIS A 209 -4.63 26.41 -16.92
CA HIS A 209 -5.71 25.68 -16.27
C HIS A 209 -5.26 24.30 -15.78
N ALA A 210 -4.58 23.53 -16.63
CA ALA A 210 -4.04 22.22 -16.26
C ALA A 210 -3.02 22.30 -15.11
N LEU A 211 -2.18 23.33 -15.08
CA LEU A 211 -1.24 23.59 -13.98
C LEU A 211 -1.95 23.88 -12.66
N ARG A 212 -2.98 24.73 -12.71
CA ARG A 212 -3.82 25.03 -11.54
C ARG A 212 -4.49 23.77 -11.04
N THR A 213 -5.19 23.03 -11.90
CA THR A 213 -5.86 21.77 -11.56
C THR A 213 -4.90 20.75 -10.97
N ALA A 214 -3.69 20.60 -11.52
CA ALA A 214 -2.69 19.69 -11.00
C ALA A 214 -2.22 20.06 -9.58
N ARG A 215 -2.00 21.35 -9.30
CA ARG A 215 -1.64 21.82 -7.95
C ARG A 215 -2.75 21.59 -6.95
N LEU A 216 -3.99 21.87 -7.34
CA LEU A 216 -5.17 21.67 -6.48
C LEU A 216 -5.46 20.21 -6.18
N LEU A 217 -4.99 19.31 -7.05
CA LEU A 217 -5.11 17.87 -6.87
C LEU A 217 -3.90 17.23 -6.18
N GLY A 218 -2.92 18.04 -5.74
CA GLY A 218 -1.68 17.54 -5.14
C GLY A 218 -0.86 16.70 -6.11
N ALA A 219 -1.01 16.89 -7.43
CA ALA A 219 -0.20 16.19 -8.41
C ALA A 219 1.24 16.70 -8.35
N ARG A 220 2.20 15.78 -8.37
CA ARG A 220 3.61 16.14 -8.59
C ARG A 220 3.90 16.36 -10.05
N PHE A 221 3.35 15.52 -10.92
CA PHE A 221 3.63 15.59 -12.34
C PHE A 221 2.40 16.01 -13.13
N LEU A 222 2.60 16.97 -14.02
CA LEU A 222 1.64 17.30 -15.07
C LEU A 222 2.14 16.73 -16.40
N VAL A 223 1.37 15.82 -16.98
CA VAL A 223 1.56 15.32 -18.34
C VAL A 223 0.60 16.08 -19.24
N TYR A 224 1.14 16.82 -20.20
CA TYR A 224 0.37 17.55 -21.21
C TYR A 224 1.09 17.42 -22.55
N GLY A 225 0.43 17.77 -23.65
CA GLY A 225 1.09 17.69 -24.93
C GLY A 225 0.28 18.27 -26.07
N ASN A 226 0.92 18.35 -27.22
CA ASN A 226 0.30 18.76 -28.47
C ASN A 226 0.26 17.58 -29.44
N ILE A 227 -0.88 17.42 -30.11
CA ILE A 227 -1.06 16.49 -31.23
C ILE A 227 -1.19 17.33 -32.50
N SER A 228 -0.36 17.03 -33.48
CA SER A 228 -0.30 17.73 -34.78
C SER A 228 -0.03 16.73 -35.89
N PRO A 229 -0.43 17.00 -37.14
CA PRO A 229 0.03 16.20 -38.29
C PRO A 229 1.57 16.13 -38.32
N ALA A 230 2.12 14.99 -38.70
CA ALA A 230 3.55 14.82 -38.82
C ALA A 230 4.07 15.60 -40.04
N PRO A 231 5.18 16.33 -39.91
CA PRO A 231 5.73 17.10 -41.03
C PRO A 231 6.09 16.16 -42.19
N GLY A 232 5.51 16.41 -43.36
CA GLY A 232 5.71 15.59 -44.57
C GLY A 232 4.89 14.29 -44.62
N ASN A 233 4.06 13.99 -43.62
CA ASN A 233 3.15 12.85 -43.64
C ASN A 233 1.81 13.21 -42.97
N PRO A 234 0.80 13.67 -43.73
CA PRO A 234 -0.51 14.04 -43.18
C PRO A 234 -1.26 12.82 -42.59
N ASP A 235 -0.89 11.60 -42.99
CA ASP A 235 -1.47 10.36 -42.48
C ASP A 235 -0.82 9.88 -41.18
N ALA A 236 0.03 10.69 -40.57
CA ALA A 236 0.60 10.41 -39.26
C ALA A 236 0.42 11.59 -38.31
N LEU A 237 0.24 11.28 -37.03
CA LEU A 237 0.18 12.25 -35.95
C LEU A 237 1.50 12.28 -35.22
N ARG A 238 2.11 13.46 -35.19
CA ARG A 238 3.23 13.80 -34.32
C ARG A 238 2.69 14.29 -32.98
N THR A 239 3.11 13.62 -31.91
CA THR A 239 2.79 14.01 -30.54
C THR A 239 4.04 14.50 -29.85
N VAL A 240 3.96 15.71 -29.30
CA VAL A 240 4.95 16.24 -28.37
C VAL A 240 4.33 16.19 -26.99
N VAL A 241 4.84 15.32 -26.13
CA VAL A 241 4.42 15.21 -24.73
C VAL A 241 5.46 15.89 -23.84
N SER A 242 4.97 16.68 -22.91
CA SER A 242 5.74 17.38 -21.90
C SER A 242 5.33 16.87 -20.52
N VAL A 243 6.33 16.54 -19.71
CA VAL A 243 6.15 16.20 -18.29
C VAL A 243 6.73 17.35 -17.48
N MET A 244 5.89 18.00 -16.69
CA MET A 244 6.30 19.07 -15.79
C MET A 244 6.31 18.60 -14.34
N ASP A 245 7.42 18.79 -13.64
CA ASP A 245 7.51 18.59 -12.18
C ASP A 245 6.99 19.87 -11.50
N LEU A 246 5.89 19.73 -10.76
CA LEU A 246 5.20 20.84 -10.11
C LEU A 246 5.74 21.12 -8.71
N GLU A 247 6.54 20.21 -8.16
CA GLU A 247 7.17 20.41 -6.87
C GLU A 247 8.24 21.51 -6.97
N PRO A 248 8.09 22.64 -6.24
CA PRO A 248 9.14 23.66 -6.22
C PRO A 248 10.46 23.05 -5.78
N GLU A 249 11.57 23.46 -6.42
CA GLU A 249 12.90 22.89 -6.12
C GLU A 249 13.27 23.02 -4.63
N SER A 250 12.87 24.12 -3.98
CA SER A 250 13.05 24.33 -2.54
C SER A 250 12.29 23.27 -1.72
N THR A 251 10.99 23.11 -1.97
CA THR A 251 10.12 22.12 -1.31
C THR A 251 10.63 20.69 -1.55
N ARG A 252 11.02 20.37 -2.78
CA ARG A 252 11.63 19.07 -3.12
C ARG A 252 12.89 18.82 -2.32
N ARG A 253 13.80 19.80 -2.27
CA ARG A 253 15.05 19.66 -1.50
C ARG A 253 14.78 19.48 -0.01
N GLU A 254 13.83 20.22 0.55
CA GLU A 254 13.45 20.09 1.96
C GLU A 254 12.87 18.70 2.26
N ARG A 255 11.93 18.22 1.42
CA ARG A 255 11.36 16.88 1.55
C ARG A 255 12.41 15.79 1.43
N LEU A 256 13.29 15.87 0.43
CA LEU A 256 14.38 14.90 0.24
C LEU A 256 15.39 14.92 1.39
N ARG A 257 15.70 16.10 1.95
CA ARG A 257 16.54 16.22 3.17
C ARG A 257 15.87 15.58 4.36
N SER A 258 14.60 15.89 4.62
CA SER A 258 13.82 15.30 5.72
C SER A 258 13.76 13.78 5.59
N ALA A 259 13.49 13.26 4.39
CA ALA A 259 13.49 11.82 4.13
C ALA A 259 14.88 11.18 4.34
N LEU A 260 15.95 11.86 3.90
CA LEU A 260 17.33 11.40 4.13
C LEU A 260 17.68 11.38 5.62
N ASP A 261 17.25 12.39 6.39
CA ASP A 261 17.49 12.45 7.83
C ASP A 261 16.69 11.41 8.60
N ILE A 262 15.48 11.05 8.16
CA ILE A 262 14.72 9.92 8.70
C ILE A 262 15.47 8.61 8.40
N ALA A 263 15.83 8.36 7.14
CA ALA A 263 16.53 7.13 6.74
C ALA A 263 17.89 6.96 7.46
N ARG A 264 18.63 8.06 7.69
CA ARG A 264 19.88 8.04 8.47
C ARG A 264 19.64 7.67 9.93
N ARG A 265 18.62 8.25 10.58
CA ARG A 265 18.26 7.90 11.96
C ARG A 265 17.85 6.43 12.09
N GLU A 266 17.10 5.91 11.12
CA GLU A 266 16.74 4.50 11.08
C GLU A 266 17.95 3.58 10.85
N LEU A 267 18.88 3.99 9.97
CA LEU A 267 20.13 3.28 9.74
C LEU A 267 20.99 3.21 11.00
N ASP A 268 21.17 4.32 11.71
CA ASP A 268 21.95 4.38 12.94
C ASP A 268 21.30 3.54 14.06
N SER A 269 19.98 3.62 14.20
CA SER A 269 19.21 2.78 15.12
C SER A 269 19.38 1.29 14.81
N THR A 270 19.29 0.91 13.53
CA THR A 270 19.43 -0.48 13.07
C THR A 270 20.86 -1.01 13.29
N ARG A 271 21.88 -0.17 13.07
CA ARG A 271 23.29 -0.49 13.37
C ARG A 271 23.51 -0.72 14.85
N LEU A 272 22.92 0.12 15.71
CA LEU A 272 22.98 -0.05 17.17
C LEU A 272 22.30 -1.36 17.61
N SER A 273 21.13 -1.67 17.04
CA SER A 273 20.45 -2.95 17.30
C SER A 273 21.31 -4.14 16.87
N LEU A 274 21.95 -4.07 15.69
CA LEU A 274 22.84 -5.14 15.21
C LEU A 274 24.05 -5.29 16.13
N HIS A 275 24.68 -4.19 16.55
CA HIS A 275 25.81 -4.24 17.48
C HIS A 275 25.41 -4.90 18.81
N THR A 276 24.25 -4.55 19.36
CA THR A 276 23.70 -5.19 20.57
C THR A 276 23.49 -6.69 20.37
N VAL A 277 22.88 -7.12 19.25
CA VAL A 277 22.65 -8.55 18.96
C VAL A 277 23.97 -9.31 18.79
N LEU A 278 24.96 -8.72 18.10
CA LEU A 278 26.28 -9.33 17.92
C LEU A 278 27.05 -9.44 19.23
N SER A 279 26.98 -8.41 20.08
CA SER A 279 27.58 -8.44 21.42
C SER A 279 26.96 -9.57 22.26
N ARG A 280 25.63 -9.71 22.26
CA ARG A 280 24.95 -10.81 22.95
C ARG A 280 25.31 -12.19 22.39
N LEU A 281 25.48 -12.32 21.07
CA LEU A 281 25.94 -13.55 20.44
C LEU A 281 27.34 -13.92 20.90
N ASP A 282 28.27 -12.96 20.88
CA ASP A 282 29.65 -13.15 21.37
C ASP A 282 29.66 -13.57 22.85
N THR A 283 28.82 -12.95 23.68
CA THR A 283 28.68 -13.34 25.08
C THR A 283 28.10 -14.76 25.25
N CYS A 284 27.14 -15.17 24.40
CA CYS A 284 26.62 -16.55 24.42
C CYS A 284 27.69 -17.56 24.00
N ASP A 285 28.44 -17.25 22.94
CA ASP A 285 29.52 -18.13 22.44
C ASP A 285 30.62 -18.28 23.51
N GLN A 286 31.01 -17.20 24.18
CA GLN A 286 31.93 -17.23 25.33
C GLN A 286 31.40 -18.08 26.50
N ALA A 287 30.13 -17.91 26.87
CA ALA A 287 29.51 -18.69 27.95
C ALA A 287 29.43 -20.19 27.61
N LEU A 288 29.17 -20.53 26.34
CA LEU A 288 29.20 -21.91 25.85
C LEU A 288 30.61 -22.50 25.87
N GLU A 289 31.64 -21.73 25.52
CA GLU A 289 33.04 -22.15 25.64
C GLU A 289 33.41 -22.44 27.10
N HIS A 290 32.98 -21.59 28.03
CA HIS A 290 33.18 -21.81 29.46
C HIS A 290 32.50 -23.09 29.96
N ALA A 291 31.24 -23.32 29.58
CA ALA A 291 30.52 -24.55 29.93
C ALA A 291 31.28 -25.79 29.42
N ALA A 292 31.77 -25.76 28.18
CA ALA A 292 32.58 -26.84 27.62
C ALA A 292 33.90 -27.05 28.40
N GLN A 293 34.53 -25.98 28.89
CA GLN A 293 35.72 -26.08 29.75
C GLN A 293 35.41 -26.72 31.11
N GLN A 294 34.24 -26.47 31.68
CA GLN A 294 33.77 -27.10 32.92
C GLN A 294 33.49 -28.59 32.71
N ASP A 295 32.82 -28.98 31.62
CA ASP A 295 32.58 -30.40 31.30
C ASP A 295 33.89 -31.20 31.21
N VAL A 296 34.93 -30.62 30.59
CA VAL A 296 36.25 -31.24 30.52
C VAL A 296 36.85 -31.43 31.92
N LEU A 297 36.69 -30.43 32.81
CA LEU A 297 37.16 -30.54 34.19
C LEU A 297 36.43 -31.65 34.95
N ASP A 298 35.11 -31.75 34.80
CA ASP A 298 34.29 -32.77 35.44
C ASP A 298 34.69 -34.17 34.98
N VAL A 299 34.89 -34.38 33.67
CA VAL A 299 35.40 -35.65 33.13
C VAL A 299 36.76 -36.01 33.71
N LEU A 300 37.68 -35.05 33.84
CA LEU A 300 39.00 -35.28 34.45
C LEU A 300 38.88 -35.65 35.93
N LEU A 301 37.98 -35.00 36.68
CA LEU A 301 37.72 -35.29 38.09
C LEU A 301 37.12 -36.69 38.27
N THR A 302 36.12 -37.07 37.46
CA THR A 302 35.54 -38.43 37.47
C THR A 302 36.58 -39.49 37.15
N ARG A 303 37.41 -39.27 36.12
CA ARG A 303 38.51 -40.19 35.78
C ARG A 303 39.50 -40.33 36.91
N ARG A 304 39.89 -39.21 37.54
CA ARG A 304 40.81 -39.23 38.68
C ARG A 304 40.24 -40.01 39.87
N ALA A 305 38.96 -39.85 40.16
CA ALA A 305 38.28 -40.63 41.20
C ALA A 305 38.31 -42.13 40.90
N ALA A 306 37.98 -42.54 39.67
CA ALA A 306 38.03 -43.95 39.26
C ALA A 306 39.44 -44.55 39.36
N VAL A 307 40.49 -43.78 39.00
CA VAL A 307 41.88 -44.22 39.18
C VAL A 307 42.23 -44.36 40.66
N ALA A 308 41.76 -43.46 41.54
CA ALA A 308 41.98 -43.57 42.98
C ALA A 308 41.32 -44.82 43.59
N ASP A 309 40.11 -45.17 43.13
CA ASP A 309 39.42 -46.40 43.52
C ASP A 309 40.19 -47.64 43.05
N ALA A 310 40.71 -47.61 41.81
CA ALA A 310 41.53 -48.69 41.26
C ALA A 310 42.85 -48.88 42.01
N ILE A 311 43.52 -47.79 42.43
CA ILE A 311 44.71 -47.85 43.30
C ILE A 311 44.36 -48.57 44.61
N SER A 312 43.23 -48.19 45.22
CA SER A 312 42.76 -48.78 46.48
C SER A 312 42.42 -50.26 46.33
N ALA A 313 41.85 -50.68 45.20
CA ALA A 313 41.58 -52.08 44.89
C ALA A 313 42.88 -52.88 44.68
N ALA A 314 43.80 -52.40 43.85
CA ALA A 314 45.08 -53.07 43.59
C ALA A 314 45.90 -53.27 44.87
N ASN A 315 45.90 -52.27 45.76
CA ASN A 315 46.54 -52.37 47.08
C ASN A 315 45.92 -53.46 47.95
N ARG A 316 44.58 -53.56 48.00
CA ARG A 316 43.88 -54.61 48.76
C ARG A 316 44.17 -56.01 48.25
N GLU A 317 44.41 -56.14 46.95
CA GLU A 317 44.72 -57.41 46.29
C GLU A 317 46.22 -57.77 46.31
N GLY A 318 47.08 -56.92 46.88
CA GLY A 318 48.52 -57.14 46.93
C GLY A 318 49.26 -56.92 45.59
N ARG A 319 48.60 -56.33 44.59
CA ARG A 319 49.17 -56.04 43.27
C ARG A 319 49.95 -54.72 43.26
N LEU A 320 51.07 -54.69 43.99
CA LEU A 320 51.83 -53.46 44.24
C LEU A 320 52.40 -52.80 42.97
N ALA A 321 52.84 -53.58 41.99
CA ALA A 321 53.36 -53.03 40.72
C ALA A 321 52.29 -52.28 39.91
N ASP A 322 51.06 -52.82 39.89
CA ASP A 322 49.91 -52.17 39.26
C ASP A 322 49.53 -50.88 40.00
N ALA A 323 49.55 -50.92 41.34
CA ALA A 323 49.27 -49.76 42.17
C ALA A 323 50.25 -48.60 41.89
N VAL A 324 51.56 -48.89 41.75
CA VAL A 324 52.57 -47.87 41.40
C VAL A 324 52.28 -47.24 40.03
N THR A 325 51.93 -48.05 39.03
CA THR A 325 51.59 -47.54 37.69
C THR A 325 50.34 -46.66 37.72
N LEU A 326 49.32 -47.06 38.49
CA LEU A 326 48.11 -46.28 38.66
C LEU A 326 48.35 -44.96 39.41
N VAL A 327 49.26 -44.93 40.40
CA VAL A 327 49.67 -43.70 41.09
C VAL A 327 50.28 -42.70 40.10
N ALA A 328 51.19 -43.13 39.23
CA ALA A 328 51.77 -42.26 38.20
C ALA A 328 50.69 -41.69 37.25
N HIS A 329 49.72 -42.50 36.84
CA HIS A 329 48.59 -42.02 36.02
C HIS A 329 47.72 -41.02 36.79
N HIS A 330 47.47 -41.26 38.08
CA HIS A 330 46.73 -40.34 38.95
C HIS A 330 47.45 -38.97 39.07
N GLU A 331 48.77 -38.94 39.14
CA GLU A 331 49.56 -37.69 39.14
C GLU A 331 49.42 -36.91 37.82
N VAL A 332 49.48 -37.59 36.68
CA VAL A 332 49.26 -36.97 35.36
C VAL A 332 47.88 -36.29 35.30
N LEU A 333 46.83 -36.99 35.74
CA LEU A 333 45.47 -36.42 35.83
C LEU A 333 45.42 -35.21 36.77
N GLY A 334 46.18 -35.24 37.86
CA GLY A 334 46.32 -34.09 38.78
C GLY A 334 46.88 -32.84 38.09
N ASN A 335 47.92 -32.99 37.27
CA ASN A 335 48.50 -31.91 36.48
C ASN A 335 47.53 -31.41 35.40
N ASP A 336 46.79 -32.30 34.74
CA ASP A 336 45.77 -31.92 33.75
C ASP A 336 44.64 -31.10 34.38
N ILE A 337 44.13 -31.53 35.55
CA ILE A 337 43.12 -30.79 36.32
C ILE A 337 43.64 -29.40 36.71
N ALA A 338 44.90 -29.29 37.16
CA ALA A 338 45.49 -28.00 37.53
C ALA A 338 45.57 -27.04 36.33
N ARG A 339 45.98 -27.55 35.15
CA ARG A 339 45.99 -26.77 33.90
C ARG A 339 44.58 -26.33 33.48
N GLN A 340 43.61 -27.22 33.56
CA GLN A 340 42.23 -26.89 33.19
C GLN A 340 41.62 -25.85 34.15
N ARG A 341 41.86 -25.97 35.46
CA ARG A 341 41.46 -24.94 36.44
C ARG A 341 42.15 -23.59 36.25
N ALA A 342 43.36 -23.57 35.70
CA ALA A 342 44.02 -22.31 35.35
C ALA A 342 43.32 -21.65 34.16
N ARG A 343 43.00 -22.42 33.11
CA ARG A 343 42.24 -21.92 31.94
C ARG A 343 40.87 -21.35 32.32
N ILE A 344 40.11 -22.07 33.15
CA ILE A 344 38.79 -21.59 33.63
C ILE A 344 38.96 -20.29 34.41
N ARG A 345 39.93 -20.20 35.33
CA ARG A 345 40.17 -18.97 36.11
C ARG A 345 40.62 -17.79 35.25
N ASP A 346 41.45 -18.03 34.25
CA ASP A 346 41.88 -16.98 33.32
C ASP A 346 40.70 -16.51 32.46
N PHE A 347 39.84 -17.43 32.02
CA PHE A 347 38.58 -17.10 31.36
C PHE A 347 37.66 -16.28 32.27
N GLU A 348 37.42 -16.73 33.51
CA GLU A 348 36.62 -15.99 34.49
C GLU A 348 37.16 -14.57 34.70
N ARG A 349 38.48 -14.39 34.81
CA ARG A 349 39.09 -13.05 34.94
C ARG A 349 38.84 -12.15 33.75
N THR A 350 38.89 -12.69 32.53
CA THR A 350 38.58 -11.92 31.31
C THR A 350 37.09 -11.62 31.18
N THR A 351 36.23 -12.50 31.69
CA THR A 351 34.77 -12.48 31.47
C THR A 351 33.99 -11.88 32.66
N ILE A 352 34.59 -11.68 33.85
CA ILE A 352 33.96 -10.99 35.01
C ILE A 352 33.60 -9.52 34.70
N ALA A 353 34.05 -8.95 33.57
CA ALA A 353 33.55 -7.69 33.03
C ALA A 353 32.18 -7.80 32.32
N LEU A 354 31.70 -9.01 32.01
CA LEU A 354 30.47 -9.29 31.28
C LEU A 354 29.40 -9.82 32.25
N GLU A 355 28.49 -8.91 32.61
CA GLU A 355 27.17 -9.05 33.24
C GLU A 355 26.88 -10.33 34.08
N LEU A 356 26.72 -10.11 35.39
CA LEU A 356 26.35 -11.06 36.46
C LEU A 356 25.10 -11.95 36.20
N ASN A 357 24.35 -11.74 35.12
CA ASN A 357 23.09 -12.45 34.85
C ASN A 357 23.23 -13.66 33.91
N LEU A 358 24.35 -13.83 33.19
CA LEU A 358 24.49 -14.90 32.19
C LEU A 358 24.88 -16.26 32.77
N PHE A 359 25.59 -16.29 33.90
CA PHE A 359 25.99 -17.55 34.55
C PHE A 359 24.82 -18.34 35.16
N LEU A 360 23.60 -17.81 35.11
CA LEU A 360 22.38 -18.50 35.56
C LEU A 360 21.71 -19.34 34.46
N LEU A 361 22.11 -19.16 33.19
CA LEU A 361 21.50 -19.87 32.07
C LEU A 361 22.14 -21.25 31.87
N ARG A 362 21.30 -22.27 31.62
CA ARG A 362 21.76 -23.61 31.23
C ARG A 362 22.30 -23.61 29.81
N GLU A 363 23.19 -24.54 29.49
CA GLU A 363 23.79 -24.68 28.16
C GLU A 363 22.73 -24.75 27.04
N ASP A 364 21.67 -25.56 27.22
CA ASP A 364 20.56 -25.65 26.27
C ASP A 364 19.88 -24.29 26.02
N GLN A 365 19.77 -23.45 27.05
CA GLN A 365 19.19 -22.11 26.94
C GLN A 365 20.11 -21.17 26.17
N LEU A 366 21.43 -21.23 26.39
CA LEU A 366 22.42 -20.46 25.64
C LEU A 366 22.44 -20.86 24.15
N ARG A 367 22.39 -22.16 23.86
CA ARG A 367 22.28 -22.67 22.47
C ARG A 367 20.98 -22.21 21.81
N ALA A 368 19.86 -22.26 22.53
CA ALA A 368 18.57 -21.78 22.03
C ALA A 368 18.59 -20.26 21.77
N GLN A 369 19.17 -19.45 22.66
CA GLN A 369 19.34 -18.01 22.47
C GLN A 369 20.22 -17.70 21.26
N THR A 370 21.36 -18.38 21.13
CA THR A 370 22.27 -18.23 19.98
C THR A 370 21.53 -18.55 18.66
N LYS A 371 20.75 -19.63 18.64
CA LYS A 371 19.92 -20.03 17.49
C LYS A 371 18.86 -18.98 17.16
N ALA A 372 18.29 -18.29 18.14
CA ALA A 372 17.30 -17.23 17.95
C ALA A 372 17.93 -15.90 17.46
N LEU A 373 19.11 -15.53 17.97
CA LEU A 373 19.77 -14.27 17.66
C LEU A 373 20.40 -14.24 16.25
N ARG A 374 20.87 -15.39 15.72
CA ARG A 374 21.52 -15.46 14.39
C ARG A 374 20.61 -15.02 13.22
N PRO A 375 19.35 -15.50 13.11
CA PRO A 375 18.40 -15.00 12.11
C PRO A 375 18.14 -13.50 12.25
N GLU A 376 18.03 -12.99 13.48
CA GLU A 376 17.80 -11.58 13.74
C GLU A 376 18.99 -10.71 13.26
N ALA A 377 20.22 -11.11 13.57
CA ALA A 377 21.42 -10.44 13.05
C ALA A 377 21.45 -10.41 11.52
N THR A 378 21.05 -11.52 10.88
CA THR A 378 20.98 -11.62 9.40
C THR A 378 19.92 -10.67 8.84
N ARG A 379 18.74 -10.60 9.46
CA ARG A 379 17.66 -9.65 9.11
C ARG A 379 18.15 -8.21 9.22
N LEU A 380 18.79 -7.84 10.32
CA LEU A 380 19.31 -6.49 10.57
C LEU A 380 20.40 -6.11 9.55
N ARG A 381 21.31 -7.03 9.19
CA ARG A 381 22.31 -6.80 8.13
C ARG A 381 21.66 -6.50 6.77
N ARG A 382 20.61 -7.23 6.39
CA ARG A 382 19.86 -6.94 5.15
C ARG A 382 19.18 -5.58 5.20
N ALA A 383 18.58 -5.23 6.34
CA ALA A 383 17.96 -3.93 6.54
C ALA A 383 18.96 -2.77 6.43
N ILE A 384 20.18 -2.93 6.97
CA ILE A 384 21.27 -1.96 6.83
C ILE A 384 21.62 -1.74 5.36
N LEU A 385 21.83 -2.80 4.58
CA LEU A 385 22.14 -2.67 3.14
C LEU A 385 21.02 -1.96 2.37
N ALA A 386 19.75 -2.27 2.69
CA ALA A 386 18.61 -1.58 2.09
C ALA A 386 18.59 -0.08 2.44
N LEU A 387 18.77 0.27 3.72
CA LEU A 387 18.80 1.66 4.18
C LEU A 387 20.01 2.44 3.62
N GLU A 388 21.17 1.81 3.48
CA GLU A 388 22.34 2.40 2.82
C GLU A 388 22.05 2.70 1.34
N SER A 389 21.42 1.76 0.63
CA SER A 389 21.00 1.98 -0.76
C SER A 389 19.99 3.12 -0.89
N GLN A 390 19.05 3.22 0.06
CA GLN A 390 18.05 4.30 0.12
C GLN A 390 18.71 5.66 0.41
N CYS A 391 19.64 5.72 1.37
CA CYS A 391 20.40 6.94 1.65
C CYS A 391 21.20 7.41 0.44
N ALA A 392 21.87 6.49 -0.26
CA ALA A 392 22.62 6.79 -1.48
C ALA A 392 21.70 7.29 -2.61
N PHE A 393 20.54 6.67 -2.79
CA PHE A 393 19.52 7.10 -3.74
C PHE A 393 19.01 8.52 -3.42
N LEU A 394 18.62 8.79 -2.17
CA LEU A 394 18.13 10.10 -1.73
C LEU A 394 19.21 11.19 -1.88
N THR A 395 20.46 10.87 -1.57
CA THR A 395 21.60 11.78 -1.74
C THR A 395 21.80 12.14 -3.22
N ARG A 396 21.73 11.15 -4.12
CA ARG A 396 21.81 11.38 -5.57
C ARG A 396 20.64 12.24 -6.06
N ARG A 397 19.41 11.94 -5.63
CA ARG A 397 18.20 12.70 -5.98
C ARG A 397 18.21 14.15 -5.48
N LEU A 398 18.88 14.41 -4.36
CA LEU A 398 19.05 15.75 -3.81
C LEU A 398 20.07 16.58 -4.62
N ALA A 399 21.06 15.92 -5.22
CA ALA A 399 22.07 16.55 -6.08
C ALA A 399 21.61 16.74 -7.54
N GLU A 400 20.64 15.93 -8.01
CA GLU A 400 20.06 16.07 -9.35
C GLU A 400 19.36 17.42 -9.53
N PRO A 401 19.76 18.26 -10.51
CA PRO A 401 19.04 19.47 -10.81
C PRO A 401 17.62 19.14 -11.28
N THR A 402 16.65 19.91 -10.80
CA THR A 402 15.27 19.85 -11.30
C THR A 402 15.24 20.41 -12.72
N VAL A 403 15.07 19.53 -13.70
CA VAL A 403 14.65 19.95 -15.04
C VAL A 403 13.13 20.12 -14.97
N PRO A 404 12.60 21.35 -14.99
CA PRO A 404 11.20 21.62 -14.68
C PRO A 404 10.26 21.02 -15.73
N VAL A 405 10.70 20.94 -16.98
CA VAL A 405 9.92 20.39 -18.09
C VAL A 405 10.81 19.46 -18.90
N ARG A 406 10.32 18.25 -19.16
CA ARG A 406 10.98 17.28 -20.02
C ARG A 406 10.05 16.92 -21.15
N ASP A 407 10.57 16.93 -22.37
CA ASP A 407 9.77 16.65 -23.56
C ASP A 407 10.16 15.30 -24.17
N ALA A 408 9.17 14.59 -24.70
CA ALA A 408 9.36 13.48 -25.60
C ALA A 408 8.50 13.68 -26.85
N VAL A 409 9.03 13.21 -27.98
CA VAL A 409 8.37 13.30 -29.28
C VAL A 409 8.22 11.91 -29.83
N PHE A 410 7.02 11.56 -30.27
CA PHE A 410 6.78 10.34 -31.02
C PHE A 410 5.81 10.59 -32.16
N THR A 411 5.75 9.66 -33.10
CA THR A 411 4.87 9.75 -34.27
C THR A 411 4.16 8.42 -34.44
N VAL A 412 2.87 8.50 -34.72
CA VAL A 412 2.00 7.33 -34.91
C VAL A 412 1.25 7.52 -36.23
N ALA A 413 1.30 6.53 -37.11
CA ALA A 413 0.47 6.55 -38.32
C ALA A 413 -1.01 6.46 -37.94
N ASN A 414 -1.91 7.07 -38.73
CA ASN A 414 -3.35 7.05 -38.49
C ASN A 414 -3.90 5.61 -38.39
N ALA A 415 -3.37 4.70 -39.23
CA ALA A 415 -3.70 3.27 -39.18
C ALA A 415 -3.26 2.56 -37.88
N GLY A 416 -2.33 3.14 -37.13
CA GLY A 416 -1.79 2.62 -35.87
C GLY A 416 -2.24 3.39 -34.63
N MET A 417 -3.30 4.20 -34.71
CA MET A 417 -3.74 5.06 -33.60
C MET A 417 -4.11 4.31 -32.33
N SER A 418 -4.49 3.04 -32.43
CA SER A 418 -4.71 2.17 -31.28
C SER A 418 -3.45 1.96 -30.42
N ALA A 419 -2.25 2.09 -31.00
CA ALA A 419 -0.98 2.01 -30.26
C ALA A 419 -0.58 3.34 -29.60
N TRP A 420 -1.30 4.44 -29.87
CA TRP A 420 -0.93 5.76 -29.36
C TRP A 420 -0.85 5.84 -27.82
N PRO A 421 -1.82 5.29 -27.05
CA PRO A 421 -1.75 5.33 -25.58
C PRO A 421 -0.52 4.59 -25.02
N ALA A 422 -0.18 3.43 -25.58
CA ALA A 422 1.02 2.68 -25.20
C ALA A 422 2.31 3.45 -25.56
N ARG A 423 2.34 4.12 -26.71
CA ARG A 423 3.46 4.99 -27.11
C ARG A 423 3.61 6.18 -26.18
N LEU A 424 2.50 6.80 -25.76
CA LEU A 424 2.52 7.86 -24.77
C LEU A 424 3.08 7.35 -23.43
N ALA A 425 2.60 6.23 -22.93
CA ALA A 425 3.08 5.66 -21.67
C ALA A 425 4.58 5.36 -21.73
N GLY A 426 5.06 4.75 -22.83
CA GLY A 426 6.47 4.51 -23.08
C GLY A 426 7.32 5.79 -23.21
N ALA A 427 6.74 6.88 -23.72
CA ALA A 427 7.39 8.19 -23.79
C ALA A 427 7.43 8.92 -22.44
N VAL A 428 6.37 8.82 -21.64
CA VAL A 428 6.21 9.50 -20.34
C VAL A 428 6.99 8.82 -19.23
N ALA A 429 7.05 7.48 -19.23
CA ALA A 429 7.66 6.69 -18.16
C ALA A 429 9.14 7.05 -17.87
N PRO A 430 10.03 7.17 -18.88
CA PRO A 430 11.40 7.61 -18.64
C PRO A 430 11.49 9.04 -18.09
N LEU A 431 10.57 9.92 -18.51
CA LEU A 431 10.55 11.32 -18.08
C LEU A 431 10.16 11.47 -16.61
N LEU A 432 9.28 10.60 -16.10
CA LEU A 432 8.92 10.51 -14.68
C LEU A 432 10.03 9.92 -13.81
N GLY A 433 11.07 9.35 -14.43
CA GLY A 433 12.17 8.71 -13.71
C GLY A 433 11.78 7.39 -13.03
N ALA A 434 10.70 6.74 -13.48
CA ALA A 434 10.44 5.35 -13.18
C ALA A 434 11.60 4.52 -13.74
N ASN A 435 12.05 3.49 -13.01
CA ASN A 435 13.02 2.54 -13.53
C ASN A 435 12.40 1.86 -14.75
N GLY A 436 12.69 2.37 -15.95
CA GLY A 436 12.01 2.01 -17.21
C GLY A 436 12.06 0.53 -17.58
N SER A 437 12.82 -0.27 -16.84
CA SER A 437 12.96 -1.72 -16.99
C SER A 437 11.65 -2.49 -16.79
N GLN A 438 10.74 -2.05 -15.90
CA GLN A 438 9.46 -2.75 -15.69
C GLN A 438 8.38 -2.38 -16.73
N LEU A 439 8.48 -1.18 -17.31
CA LEU A 439 7.53 -0.66 -18.30
C LEU A 439 7.80 -1.15 -19.72
N LEU A 440 9.02 -1.59 -20.00
CA LEU A 440 9.40 -2.26 -21.25
C LEU A 440 8.73 -3.63 -21.43
N ALA A 441 8.04 -4.15 -20.42
CA ALA A 441 7.25 -5.37 -20.51
C ALA A 441 5.76 -5.10 -20.83
N LEU A 442 5.35 -3.86 -21.13
CA LEU A 442 4.06 -3.64 -21.78
C LEU A 442 4.10 -4.41 -23.11
N PRO A 443 3.23 -5.41 -23.33
CA PRO A 443 3.32 -6.25 -24.50
C PRO A 443 3.24 -5.35 -25.74
N ALA A 444 4.28 -5.38 -26.57
CA ALA A 444 4.29 -4.67 -27.85
C ALA A 444 3.10 -5.10 -28.74
N ASP A 445 2.53 -6.26 -28.44
CA ASP A 445 1.33 -6.86 -29.04
C ASP A 445 0.10 -6.77 -28.11
N SER A 446 0.04 -5.80 -27.17
CA SER A 446 -1.22 -5.49 -26.49
C SER A 446 -2.26 -5.29 -27.58
N THR A 447 -3.24 -6.20 -27.64
CA THR A 447 -4.24 -6.31 -28.71
C THR A 447 -4.59 -4.91 -29.19
N PRO A 448 -4.45 -4.61 -30.50
CA PRO A 448 -4.80 -3.30 -31.01
C PRO A 448 -6.16 -2.96 -30.42
N ILE A 449 -6.25 -1.84 -29.70
CA ILE A 449 -7.50 -1.36 -29.13
C ILE A 449 -8.45 -1.30 -30.32
N SER A 450 -9.31 -2.32 -30.46
CA SER A 450 -10.26 -2.44 -31.55
C SER A 450 -11.37 -1.41 -31.42
N ALA A 451 -11.29 -0.59 -30.37
CA ALA A 451 -12.29 0.38 -30.06
C ALA A 451 -12.30 1.48 -31.11
N ASP A 452 -13.50 1.80 -31.59
CA ASP A 452 -13.72 2.99 -32.39
C ASP A 452 -13.47 4.23 -31.51
N LEU A 453 -12.31 4.86 -31.70
CA LEU A 453 -11.89 6.02 -30.92
C LEU A 453 -12.83 7.22 -31.07
N ALA A 454 -13.53 7.34 -32.19
CA ALA A 454 -14.50 8.41 -32.40
C ALA A 454 -15.79 8.16 -31.61
N LEU A 455 -16.28 6.91 -31.58
CA LEU A 455 -17.40 6.53 -30.72
C LEU A 455 -17.03 6.68 -29.24
N LEU A 456 -15.83 6.29 -28.84
CA LEU A 456 -15.37 6.46 -27.45
C LEU A 456 -15.30 7.94 -27.06
N ASP A 457 -14.81 8.82 -27.92
CA ASP A 457 -14.79 10.26 -27.64
C ASP A 457 -16.20 10.86 -27.50
N GLN A 458 -17.12 10.46 -28.38
CA GLN A 458 -18.54 10.83 -28.26
C GLN A 458 -19.15 10.31 -26.95
N ALA A 459 -18.78 9.09 -26.54
CA ALA A 459 -19.24 8.50 -25.29
C ALA A 459 -18.73 9.27 -24.08
N LEU A 460 -17.45 9.66 -24.09
CA LEU A 460 -16.84 10.46 -23.03
C LEU A 460 -17.44 11.87 -22.99
N ALA A 461 -17.75 12.48 -24.14
CA ALA A 461 -18.46 13.76 -24.18
C ALA A 461 -19.87 13.64 -23.58
N ALA A 462 -20.65 12.63 -23.98
CA ALA A 462 -21.97 12.36 -23.39
C ALA A 462 -21.88 12.11 -21.88
N TRP A 463 -20.80 11.47 -21.40
CA TRP A 463 -20.54 11.29 -19.97
C TRP A 463 -20.30 12.62 -19.25
N ASP A 464 -19.50 13.52 -19.85
CA ASP A 464 -19.23 14.85 -19.31
C ASP A 464 -20.49 15.72 -19.23
N ASP A 465 -21.45 15.49 -20.14
CA ASP A 465 -22.74 16.19 -20.20
C ASP A 465 -23.81 15.55 -19.27
N GLY A 466 -23.47 14.48 -18.55
CA GLY A 466 -24.39 13.76 -17.66
C GLY A 466 -25.38 12.83 -18.39
N GLU A 467 -25.21 12.62 -19.70
CA GLU A 467 -26.02 11.70 -20.51
C GLU A 467 -25.54 10.23 -20.35
N TYR A 468 -25.47 9.73 -19.11
CA TYR A 468 -24.78 8.47 -18.80
C TYR A 468 -25.29 7.24 -19.56
N THR A 469 -26.62 7.11 -19.79
CA THR A 469 -27.18 6.01 -20.59
C THR A 469 -26.66 6.02 -22.03
N ARG A 470 -26.60 7.21 -22.64
CA ARG A 470 -26.07 7.39 -24.00
C ARG A 470 -24.57 7.10 -24.01
N ALA A 471 -23.83 7.62 -23.03
CA ALA A 471 -22.42 7.36 -22.85
C ALA A 471 -22.12 5.86 -22.78
N CYS A 472 -22.80 5.11 -21.90
CA CYS A 472 -22.60 3.67 -21.78
C CYS A 472 -22.91 2.91 -23.07
N ARG A 473 -23.97 3.30 -23.79
CA ARG A 473 -24.31 2.70 -25.08
C ARG A 473 -23.20 2.92 -26.10
N LEU A 474 -22.68 4.15 -26.20
CA LEU A 474 -21.59 4.50 -27.11
C LEU A 474 -20.27 3.81 -26.72
N MET A 475 -19.96 3.69 -25.43
CA MET A 475 -18.78 2.94 -24.96
C MET A 475 -18.85 1.45 -25.32
N THR A 476 -20.00 0.81 -25.11
CA THR A 476 -20.22 -0.60 -25.51
C THR A 476 -20.14 -0.79 -27.02
N GLN A 477 -20.61 0.18 -27.81
CA GLN A 477 -20.46 0.16 -29.28
C GLN A 477 -19.01 0.39 -29.71
N ALA A 478 -18.32 1.30 -29.03
CA ALA A 478 -16.92 1.58 -29.29
C ALA A 478 -16.08 0.33 -29.05
N ASP A 479 -16.27 -0.36 -27.93
CA ASP A 479 -15.50 -1.55 -27.55
C ASP A 479 -16.41 -2.72 -27.14
N PRO A 480 -16.94 -3.51 -28.10
CA PRO A 480 -17.87 -4.60 -27.81
C PRO A 480 -17.28 -5.74 -26.97
N ALA A 481 -15.95 -5.83 -26.91
CA ALA A 481 -15.25 -6.82 -26.11
C ALA A 481 -15.10 -6.40 -24.63
N ALA A 482 -15.21 -5.09 -24.34
CA ALA A 482 -15.17 -4.58 -22.98
C ALA A 482 -16.48 -4.88 -22.23
N PRO A 483 -16.43 -5.12 -20.92
CA PRO A 483 -17.64 -5.19 -20.11
C PRO A 483 -18.42 -3.87 -20.23
N ALA A 484 -19.75 -3.97 -20.28
CA ALA A 484 -20.61 -2.79 -20.35
C ALA A 484 -20.30 -1.88 -19.14
N PRO A 485 -20.00 -0.58 -19.37
CA PRO A 485 -19.66 0.32 -18.29
C PRO A 485 -20.87 0.54 -17.38
N VAL A 486 -20.59 0.56 -16.08
CA VAL A 486 -21.55 0.90 -15.04
C VAL A 486 -21.84 2.40 -15.14
N HIS A 487 -23.10 2.81 -15.00
CA HIS A 487 -23.48 4.23 -14.92
C HIS A 487 -24.19 4.53 -13.61
N PRO A 488 -24.12 5.78 -13.12
CA PRO A 488 -24.79 6.16 -11.87
C PRO A 488 -26.34 6.19 -11.98
N GLY A 489 -26.95 5.80 -13.09
CA GLY A 489 -28.39 5.87 -13.36
C GLY A 489 -28.82 7.13 -14.13
N GLU A 490 -30.01 7.07 -14.76
CA GLU A 490 -30.59 8.25 -15.42
C GLU A 490 -31.00 9.32 -14.41
N GLY A 491 -30.77 10.58 -14.76
CA GLY A 491 -31.08 11.71 -13.90
C GLY A 491 -30.17 11.86 -12.69
N PHE A 492 -29.06 11.13 -12.61
CA PHE A 492 -28.04 11.36 -11.58
C PHE A 492 -27.42 12.75 -11.76
N ASP A 493 -27.73 13.64 -10.82
CA ASP A 493 -27.19 14.99 -10.78
C ASP A 493 -26.19 15.12 -9.63
N ALA A 494 -24.91 14.93 -9.93
CA ALA A 494 -23.83 15.12 -8.96
C ALA A 494 -23.79 16.56 -8.41
N MET A 495 -24.21 17.56 -9.20
CA MET A 495 -24.24 18.96 -8.78
C MET A 495 -25.32 19.19 -7.74
N GLY A 496 -26.53 18.75 -8.04
CA GLY A 496 -27.66 18.78 -7.12
C GLY A 496 -27.32 18.07 -5.82
N LEU A 497 -26.82 16.83 -5.89
CA LEU A 497 -26.46 16.05 -4.69
C LEU A 497 -25.33 16.67 -3.87
N ALA A 498 -24.34 17.33 -4.50
CA ALA A 498 -23.28 18.01 -3.79
C ALA A 498 -23.76 19.25 -3.01
N SER A 499 -24.95 19.76 -3.30
CA SER A 499 -25.55 20.88 -2.55
C SER A 499 -26.40 20.44 -1.35
N LEU A 500 -26.71 19.14 -1.27
CA LEU A 500 -27.55 18.58 -0.22
C LEU A 500 -26.75 18.35 1.08
N SER A 501 -27.48 18.32 2.20
CA SER A 501 -26.93 17.84 3.46
C SER A 501 -26.57 16.36 3.38
N ARG A 502 -25.75 15.92 4.32
CA ARG A 502 -25.36 14.51 4.46
C ARG A 502 -26.59 13.59 4.59
N GLU A 503 -27.57 14.00 5.39
CA GLU A 503 -28.81 13.27 5.64
C GLU A 503 -29.68 13.20 4.39
N GLU A 504 -29.74 14.28 3.62
CA GLU A 504 -30.49 14.37 2.36
C GLU A 504 -29.87 13.47 1.27
N VAL A 505 -28.54 13.43 1.16
CA VAL A 505 -27.82 12.48 0.28
C VAL A 505 -28.13 11.05 0.70
N ALA A 506 -28.01 10.72 2.00
CA ALA A 506 -28.33 9.40 2.52
C ALA A 506 -29.78 9.01 2.19
N HIS A 507 -30.73 9.92 2.41
CA HIS A 507 -32.14 9.69 2.16
C HIS A 507 -32.44 9.41 0.68
N SER A 508 -31.88 10.24 -0.22
CA SER A 508 -32.05 10.09 -1.66
C SER A 508 -31.52 8.74 -2.16
N LEU A 509 -30.33 8.35 -1.71
CA LEU A 509 -29.72 7.06 -2.06
C LEU A 509 -30.51 5.89 -1.47
N MET A 510 -30.91 5.96 -0.20
CA MET A 510 -31.69 4.90 0.45
C MET A 510 -33.07 4.70 -0.17
N HIS A 511 -33.70 5.77 -0.65
CA HIS A 511 -34.95 5.67 -1.41
C HIS A 511 -34.76 4.80 -2.66
N ARG A 512 -33.67 5.06 -3.42
CA ARG A 512 -33.33 4.31 -4.62
C ARG A 512 -33.01 2.83 -4.34
N VAL A 513 -32.24 2.56 -3.29
CA VAL A 513 -31.95 1.19 -2.80
C VAL A 513 -33.24 0.43 -2.52
N ARG A 514 -34.16 1.04 -1.77
CA ARG A 514 -35.43 0.40 -1.39
C ARG A 514 -36.29 0.12 -2.61
N GLN A 515 -36.36 1.06 -3.56
CA GLN A 515 -37.09 0.85 -4.80
C GLN A 515 -36.51 -0.31 -5.61
N ALA A 516 -35.18 -0.38 -5.76
CA ALA A 516 -34.53 -1.47 -6.46
C ALA A 516 -34.68 -2.82 -5.76
N ALA A 517 -34.63 -2.84 -4.42
CA ALA A 517 -34.86 -4.03 -3.63
C ALA A 517 -36.31 -4.54 -3.76
N GLN A 518 -37.29 -3.63 -3.78
CA GLN A 518 -38.70 -3.96 -4.05
C GLN A 518 -38.88 -4.57 -5.44
N VAL A 519 -38.26 -3.98 -6.48
CA VAL A 519 -38.28 -4.52 -7.86
C VAL A 519 -37.60 -5.89 -7.93
N ALA A 520 -36.55 -6.11 -7.14
CA ALA A 520 -35.86 -7.40 -7.03
C ALA A 520 -36.61 -8.44 -6.18
N GLY A 521 -37.78 -8.11 -5.62
CA GLY A 521 -38.60 -9.02 -4.84
C GLY A 521 -38.09 -9.28 -3.41
N ILE A 522 -37.20 -8.44 -2.89
CA ILE A 522 -36.76 -8.51 -1.49
C ILE A 522 -37.91 -8.02 -0.60
N ARG A 523 -38.30 -8.85 0.37
CA ARG A 523 -39.43 -8.53 1.26
C ARG A 523 -39.07 -7.35 2.15
N SER A 524 -40.06 -6.52 2.48
CA SER A 524 -39.89 -5.38 3.38
C SER A 524 -39.48 -5.78 4.81
N THR A 525 -39.59 -7.06 5.17
CA THR A 525 -39.10 -7.59 6.46
C THR A 525 -37.60 -7.84 6.46
N ASP A 526 -37.00 -7.93 5.27
CA ASP A 526 -35.56 -8.13 5.05
C ASP A 526 -34.84 -6.79 4.72
N LEU A 527 -35.62 -5.70 4.62
CA LEU A 527 -35.22 -4.30 4.44
C LEU A 527 -35.43 -3.51 5.74
#